data_AF-A0A921SZY7-F1
#
_entry.id   AF-A0A921SZY7-F1
#
_cell.length_a   1.000
_cell.length_b   1.000
_cell.length_c   1.000
_cell.angle_alpha   90.00
_cell.angle_beta   90.00
_cell.angle_gamma   90.00
#
_symmetry.space_group_name_H-M   'P 1'
#
loop_
_entity.id
_entity.type
_entity.pdbx_description
1 polymer ?
#
loop_
_entity_poly.entity_id
_entity_poly.type
_entity_poly.pdbx_seq_one_letter_code
_entity_poly.pdbx_strand_id
1 'polypeptide(L)'
;DDNTCRKIKLNMVQETRVTELGHFIPNLLNENSINIINYSVLDDSHKFLIAVYKNNRVNKINLKSFSGNRRILKNAYNKNQDLLDLITLKEDSKLKLTTEKTSVEVDTKKLRETNSRAATGVYVTRKGEAKQVEVI
;
A
#
# COMPACT_ATOMS: atom_id res chain seq x y z
N ASP A 1 -5.88 -14.16 9.80
CA ASP A 1 -6.03 -12.71 9.67
C ASP A 1 -4.82 -11.92 10.14
N ASP A 2 -3.62 -12.31 9.70
CA ASP A 2 -2.41 -11.57 10.04
C ASP A 2 -2.06 -10.56 8.93
N ASN A 3 -2.78 -9.44 8.95
CA ASN A 3 -2.45 -8.25 8.16
C ASN A 3 -1.09 -7.69 8.62
N THR A 4 -0.01 -8.27 8.08
CA THR A 4 1.37 -8.00 8.45
C THR A 4 2.11 -7.36 7.29
N CYS A 5 2.96 -6.38 7.61
CA CYS A 5 3.87 -5.77 6.65
C CYS A 5 5.28 -6.19 7.03
N ARG A 6 5.99 -6.78 6.08
CA ARG A 6 7.35 -7.29 6.26
C ARG A 6 8.30 -6.40 5.47
N LYS A 7 9.44 -6.07 6.08
CA LYS A 7 10.54 -5.40 5.40
C LYS A 7 11.73 -6.35 5.29
N ILE A 8 12.19 -6.54 4.07
CA ILE A 8 13.39 -7.28 3.73
C ILE A 8 14.41 -6.33 3.14
N LYS A 9 15.70 -6.61 3.34
CA LYS A 9 16.76 -5.91 2.60
C LYS A 9 16.90 -6.56 1.23
N LEU A 10 17.15 -5.77 0.20
CA LEU A 10 17.28 -6.29 -1.16
C LEU A 10 18.40 -7.33 -1.28
N ASN A 11 19.52 -7.12 -0.57
CA ASN A 11 20.64 -8.07 -0.53
C ASN A 11 20.34 -9.42 0.17
N MET A 12 19.15 -9.61 0.74
CA MET A 12 18.69 -10.91 1.23
C MET A 12 17.98 -11.71 0.15
N VAL A 13 17.55 -11.06 -0.94
CA VAL A 13 17.04 -11.73 -2.13
C VAL A 13 18.26 -12.15 -2.94
N GLN A 14 18.47 -13.46 -3.08
CA GLN A 14 19.56 -13.95 -3.91
C GLN A 14 19.30 -13.59 -5.37
N GLU A 15 20.36 -13.25 -6.10
CA GLU A 15 20.26 -13.02 -7.53
C GLU A 15 20.04 -14.35 -8.25
N THR A 16 19.05 -14.37 -9.13
CA THR A 16 18.78 -15.50 -10.01
C THR A 16 19.10 -15.13 -11.44
N ARG A 17 19.42 -16.13 -12.24
CA ARG A 17 19.57 -15.92 -13.69
C ARG A 17 18.23 -15.50 -14.28
N VAL A 18 18.26 -14.74 -15.38
CA VAL A 18 17.04 -14.32 -16.09
C VAL A 18 16.20 -15.53 -16.58
N THR A 19 16.83 -16.70 -16.76
CA THR A 19 16.19 -17.95 -17.16
C THR A 19 15.52 -18.72 -16.01
N GLU A 20 15.67 -18.27 -14.77
CA GLU A 20 15.10 -18.92 -13.59
C GLU A 20 13.83 -18.20 -13.13
N LEU A 21 12.91 -18.92 -12.49
CA LEU A 21 11.64 -18.37 -11.99
C LEU A 21 11.79 -17.44 -10.78
N GLY A 22 13.01 -17.31 -10.23
CA GLY A 22 13.28 -16.50 -9.05
C GLY A 22 12.95 -17.22 -7.73
N HIS A 23 12.85 -16.42 -6.67
CA HIS A 23 12.55 -16.91 -5.32
C HIS A 23 11.07 -16.76 -4.98
N PHE A 24 10.50 -17.81 -4.40
CA PHE A 24 9.17 -17.75 -3.83
C PHE A 24 9.17 -16.88 -2.57
N ILE A 25 8.51 -15.72 -2.61
CA ILE A 25 8.50 -14.73 -1.52
C ILE A 25 8.06 -15.32 -0.16
N PRO A 26 7.04 -16.19 -0.07
CA PRO A 26 6.68 -16.80 1.22
C PRO A 26 7.83 -17.57 1.89
N ASN A 27 8.65 -18.28 1.11
CA ASN A 27 9.84 -18.96 1.64
C ASN A 27 10.87 -17.96 2.18
N LEU A 28 11.07 -16.83 1.49
CA LEU A 28 11.97 -15.77 1.94
C LEU A 28 11.51 -15.15 3.27
N LEU A 29 10.20 -15.10 3.50
CA LEU A 29 9.61 -14.56 4.72
C LEU A 29 9.45 -15.60 5.84
N ASN A 30 9.69 -16.88 5.55
CA ASN A 30 9.35 -18.02 6.39
C ASN A 30 7.88 -18.01 6.83
N GLU A 31 6.99 -17.73 5.88
CA GLU A 31 5.54 -17.64 6.12
C GLU A 31 4.81 -18.62 5.22
N ASN A 32 3.85 -19.34 5.80
CA ASN A 32 3.00 -20.27 5.05
C ASN A 32 1.72 -19.55 4.62
N SER A 33 1.28 -19.79 3.37
CA SER A 33 -0.04 -19.38 2.88
C SER A 33 -0.36 -17.88 3.01
N ILE A 34 0.58 -17.02 2.60
CA ILE A 34 0.35 -15.56 2.55
C ILE A 34 -0.16 -15.11 1.19
N ASN A 35 -1.08 -14.15 1.20
CA ASN A 35 -1.46 -13.40 0.00
C ASN A 35 -0.80 -12.02 0.04
N ILE A 36 -0.02 -11.68 -0.99
CA ILE A 36 0.67 -10.39 -1.06
C ILE A 36 -0.26 -9.38 -1.72
N ILE A 37 -0.75 -8.42 -0.93
CA ILE A 37 -1.63 -7.34 -1.41
C ILE A 37 -0.83 -6.30 -2.21
N ASN A 38 0.35 -5.92 -1.69
CA ASN A 38 1.22 -4.92 -2.32
C ASN A 38 2.67 -5.13 -1.87
N TYR A 39 3.62 -4.68 -2.70
CA TYR A 39 5.00 -4.47 -2.29
C TYR A 39 5.47 -3.08 -2.73
N SER A 40 6.44 -2.53 -1.99
CA SER A 40 7.04 -1.23 -2.29
C SER A 40 8.54 -1.29 -2.09
N VAL A 41 9.28 -0.58 -2.94
CA VAL A 41 10.71 -0.36 -2.73
C VAL A 41 10.88 0.89 -1.87
N LEU A 42 11.57 0.75 -0.74
CA LEU A 42 11.92 1.88 0.10
C LEU A 42 13.21 2.51 -0.43
N ASP A 43 13.05 3.45 -1.36
CA ASP A 43 14.12 4.27 -1.94
C ASP A 43 13.70 5.74 -1.99
N ASP A 44 14.51 6.60 -2.60
CA ASP A 44 14.19 8.03 -2.74
C ASP A 44 13.27 8.34 -3.93
N SER A 45 13.01 7.37 -4.82
CA SER A 45 12.15 7.54 -5.98
C SER A 45 10.67 7.29 -5.64
N HIS A 46 10.38 6.42 -4.69
CA HIS A 46 9.03 6.13 -4.20
C HIS A 46 8.72 6.97 -2.97
N LYS A 47 7.69 7.80 -3.04
CA LYS A 47 7.40 8.80 -2.00
C LYS A 47 6.23 8.41 -1.11
N PHE A 48 5.17 7.87 -1.71
CA PHE A 48 3.90 7.69 -1.02
C PHE A 48 3.42 6.24 -1.11
N LEU A 49 2.80 5.79 -0.02
CA LEU A 49 1.92 4.63 -0.01
C LEU A 49 0.50 5.13 0.22
N ILE A 50 -0.39 4.88 -0.73
CA ILE A 50 -1.80 5.24 -0.66
C ILE A 50 -2.57 4.02 -0.18
N ALA A 51 -3.21 4.13 0.99
CA ALA A 51 -4.16 3.13 1.46
C ALA A 51 -5.59 3.57 1.10
N VAL A 52 -6.28 2.73 0.35
CA VAL A 52 -7.68 2.95 -0.06
C VAL A 52 -8.54 1.92 0.65
N TYR A 53 -9.66 2.36 1.22
CA TYR A 53 -10.56 1.51 1.99
C TYR A 53 -11.93 1.41 1.30
N LYS A 54 -12.64 0.30 1.53
CA LYS A 54 -13.98 0.06 0.97
C LYS A 54 -14.99 1.14 1.36
N ASN A 55 -14.83 1.75 2.53
CA ASN A 55 -15.66 2.86 2.97
C ASN A 55 -15.34 4.21 2.28
N ASN A 56 -14.58 4.23 1.18
CA ASN A 56 -14.18 5.43 0.43
C ASN A 56 -13.22 6.37 1.16
N ARG A 57 -12.55 5.90 2.21
CA ARG A 57 -11.43 6.66 2.80
C ARG A 57 -10.14 6.39 2.04
N VAL A 58 -9.33 7.43 1.92
CA VAL A 58 -8.00 7.37 1.32
C VAL A 58 -7.01 8.00 2.30
N ASN A 59 -5.91 7.29 2.56
CA ASN A 59 -4.82 7.77 3.40
C ASN A 59 -3.53 7.85 2.58
N LYS A 60 -2.91 9.04 2.51
CA LYS A 60 -1.63 9.26 1.86
C LYS A 60 -0.51 9.16 2.89
N ILE A 61 0.21 8.06 2.88
CA ILE A 61 1.25 7.75 3.87
C ILE A 61 2.61 8.06 3.28
N ASN A 62 3.46 8.77 4.02
CA ASN A 62 4.87 8.93 3.65
C ASN A 62 5.58 7.57 3.71
N LEU A 63 6.16 7.11 2.60
CA LEU A 63 6.83 5.81 2.55
C LEU A 63 8.07 5.74 3.47
N LYS A 64 8.74 6.86 3.74
CA LYS A 64 9.85 6.94 4.70
C LYS A 64 9.42 6.61 6.14
N SER A 65 8.14 6.65 6.47
CA SER A 65 7.62 6.18 7.78
C SER A 65 7.86 4.69 8.04
N PHE A 66 8.21 3.91 7.00
CA PHE A 66 8.55 2.48 7.08
C PHE A 66 10.07 2.22 7.25
N SER A 67 10.89 3.28 7.32
CA SER A 67 12.36 3.17 7.34
C SER A 67 12.97 2.61 8.62
N GLY A 68 12.26 2.65 9.76
CA GLY A 68 12.80 2.21 11.06
C GLY A 68 13.30 0.75 11.11
N ASN A 69 14.15 0.41 12.08
CA ASN A 69 14.92 -0.85 12.08
C ASN A 69 14.13 -2.16 12.21
N ARG A 70 12.82 -2.11 12.50
CA ARG A 70 12.00 -3.31 12.66
C ARG A 70 11.76 -3.99 11.31
N ARG A 71 11.93 -5.31 11.27
CA ARG A 71 11.59 -6.15 10.11
C ARG A 71 10.09 -6.40 9.98
N ILE A 72 9.38 -6.46 11.12
CA ILE A 72 7.93 -6.57 11.16
C ILE A 72 7.34 -5.20 11.45
N LEU A 73 6.57 -4.69 10.51
CA LEU A 73 6.01 -3.35 10.55
C LEU A 73 4.55 -3.44 10.99
N LYS A 74 4.33 -3.31 12.31
CA LYS A 74 2.98 -3.16 12.87
C LYS A 74 2.33 -1.88 12.33
N ASN A 75 1.01 -1.92 12.18
CA ASN A 75 0.18 -0.76 11.83
C ASN A 75 0.58 -0.13 10.49
N ALA A 76 0.86 -0.94 9.48
CA ALA A 76 1.20 -0.50 8.12
C ALA A 76 0.08 0.31 7.45
N TYR A 77 -1.16 0.03 7.83
CA TYR A 77 -2.36 0.78 7.49
C TYR A 77 -3.36 0.66 8.66
N ASN A 78 -4.50 1.32 8.57
CA ASN A 78 -5.53 1.26 9.60
C ASN A 78 -6.28 -0.08 9.52
N LYS A 79 -6.04 -0.95 10.49
CA LYS A 79 -6.65 -2.30 10.55
C LYS A 79 -8.13 -2.31 10.94
N ASN A 80 -8.66 -1.19 11.43
CA ASN A 80 -10.07 -1.07 11.81
C ASN A 80 -10.96 -0.70 10.60
N GLN A 81 -10.39 -0.70 9.39
CA GLN A 81 -11.09 -0.39 8.15
C GLN A 81 -10.79 -1.49 7.13
N ASP A 82 -11.78 -1.83 6.32
CA ASP A 82 -11.62 -2.81 5.25
C ASP A 82 -10.76 -2.23 4.14
N LEU A 83 -9.54 -2.74 4.02
CA LEU A 83 -8.61 -2.35 2.98
C LEU A 83 -9.18 -2.80 1.62
N LEU A 84 -9.27 -1.86 0.69
CA LEU A 84 -9.54 -2.15 -0.72
C LEU A 84 -8.24 -2.42 -1.45
N ASP A 85 -7.28 -1.49 -1.35
CA ASP A 85 -6.01 -1.59 -2.06
C ASP A 85 -4.91 -0.72 -1.44
N LEU A 86 -3.67 -1.03 -1.77
CA LEU A 86 -2.47 -0.26 -1.46
C LEU A 86 -1.73 0.08 -2.76
N ILE A 87 -1.47 1.37 -2.98
CA ILE A 87 -0.80 1.85 -4.20
C ILE A 87 0.44 2.65 -3.82
N THR A 88 1.57 2.32 -4.45
CA THR A 88 2.83 3.03 -4.24
C THR A 88 3.02 4.05 -5.35
N LEU A 89 3.25 5.30 -4.97
CA LEU A 89 3.43 6.40 -5.91
C LEU A 89 4.82 7.03 -5.78
N LYS A 90 5.44 7.32 -6.92
CA LYS A 90 6.72 8.04 -7.01
C LYS A 90 6.55 9.55 -6.82
N GLU A 91 5.39 10.06 -7.16
CA GLU A 91 5.02 11.46 -7.03
C GLU A 91 3.51 11.61 -6.84
N ASP A 92 3.03 12.84 -6.70
CA ASP A 92 1.59 13.10 -6.69
C ASP A 92 0.99 12.74 -8.05
N SER A 93 -0.08 11.95 -8.04
CA SER A 93 -0.80 11.50 -9.22
C SER A 93 -2.31 11.63 -9.03
N LYS A 94 -3.07 11.38 -10.09
CA LYS A 94 -4.52 11.26 -10.02
C LYS A 94 -4.89 9.80 -9.87
N LEU A 95 -5.93 9.55 -9.09
CA LEU A 95 -6.53 8.23 -8.94
C LEU A 95 -7.97 8.30 -9.40
N LYS A 96 -8.46 7.22 -10.01
CA LYS A 96 -9.90 7.01 -10.22
C LYS A 96 -10.39 6.00 -9.20
N LEU A 97 -11.27 6.41 -8.30
CA LEU A 97 -11.96 5.53 -7.38
C LEU A 97 -13.34 5.22 -7.93
N THR A 98 -13.61 3.95 -8.22
CA THR A 98 -14.92 3.46 -8.65
C THR A 98 -15.62 2.79 -7.48
N THR A 99 -16.84 3.23 -7.21
CA THR A 99 -17.74 2.67 -6.20
C THR A 99 -18.90 1.97 -6.89
N GLU A 100 -19.75 1.31 -6.10
CA GLU A 100 -21.01 0.71 -6.59
C GLU A 100 -21.95 1.70 -7.29
N LYS A 101 -21.81 3.00 -7.02
CA LYS A 101 -22.77 4.03 -7.46
C LYS A 101 -22.16 5.11 -8.34
N THR A 102 -20.84 5.27 -8.36
CA THR A 102 -20.19 6.38 -9.07
C THR A 102 -18.69 6.13 -9.24
N SER A 103 -18.04 6.94 -10.06
CA SER A 103 -16.58 7.06 -10.08
C SER A 103 -16.18 8.50 -9.76
N VAL A 104 -15.13 8.66 -8.97
CA VAL A 104 -14.57 9.97 -8.60
C VAL A 104 -13.07 10.01 -8.89
N GLU A 105 -12.60 11.15 -9.38
CA GLU A 105 -11.17 11.43 -9.51
C GLU A 105 -10.65 12.00 -8.17
N VAL A 106 -9.54 11.45 -7.70
CA VAL A 106 -8.86 11.86 -6.47
C VAL A 106 -7.47 12.36 -6.85
N ASP A 107 -7.26 13.66 -6.73
CA ASP A 107 -5.94 14.28 -6.86
C ASP A 107 -5.15 14.09 -5.56
N THR A 108 -4.13 13.23 -5.58
CA THR A 108 -3.34 12.90 -4.39
C THR A 108 -2.54 14.09 -3.84
N LYS A 109 -2.31 15.13 -4.65
CA LYS A 109 -1.70 16.38 -4.21
C LYS A 109 -2.56 17.12 -3.17
N LYS A 110 -3.89 16.92 -3.23
CA LYS A 110 -4.85 17.50 -2.29
C LYS A 110 -5.02 16.69 -1.01
N LEU A 111 -4.49 15.47 -0.97
CA LEU A 111 -4.50 14.63 0.23
C LEU A 111 -3.37 15.05 1.16
N ARG A 112 -3.68 15.20 2.45
CA ARG A 112 -2.67 15.44 3.47
C ARG A 112 -1.78 14.19 3.63
N GLU A 113 -0.49 14.38 3.44
CA GLU A 113 0.52 13.37 3.76
C GLU A 113 0.64 13.18 5.29
N THR A 114 0.81 11.93 5.72
CA THR A 114 1.03 11.60 7.14
C THR A 114 2.14 10.58 7.34
N ASN A 115 2.87 10.73 8.44
CA ASN A 115 3.79 9.71 8.95
C ASN A 115 3.07 8.65 9.81
N SER A 116 1.83 8.93 10.22
CA SER A 116 1.00 7.96 10.94
C SER A 116 0.37 6.98 9.97
N ARG A 117 1.04 5.83 9.79
CA ARG A 117 0.65 4.75 8.88
C ARG A 117 -0.78 4.25 9.10
N ALA A 118 -1.24 4.16 10.35
CA ALA A 118 -2.59 3.74 10.71
C ALA A 118 -3.60 4.89 10.86
N ALA A 119 -3.30 6.07 10.32
CA ALA A 119 -4.28 7.16 10.28
C ALA A 119 -5.56 6.76 9.54
N THR A 120 -6.67 7.37 9.93
CA THR A 120 -8.00 7.07 9.38
C THR A 120 -8.13 7.46 7.90
N GLY A 121 -7.34 8.41 7.41
CA GLY A 121 -7.49 8.98 6.06
C GLY A 121 -8.70 9.91 5.94
N VAL A 122 -8.99 10.35 4.72
CA VAL A 122 -10.10 11.27 4.40
C VAL A 122 -11.11 10.61 3.48
N TYR A 123 -12.40 10.95 3.62
CA TYR A 123 -13.40 10.51 2.65
C TYR A 123 -13.21 11.25 1.34
N VAL A 124 -13.17 10.51 0.23
CA VAL A 124 -13.14 11.10 -1.12
C VAL A 124 -14.53 11.09 -1.79
N THR A 125 -15.44 10.24 -1.31
CA THR A 125 -16.86 10.26 -1.68
C THR A 125 -17.71 9.62 -0.58
N ARG A 126 -19.01 9.92 -0.57
CA ARG A 126 -20.01 9.29 0.31
C ARG A 126 -20.97 8.35 -0.45
N LYS A 127 -20.78 8.18 -1.76
CA LYS A 127 -21.72 7.46 -2.63
C LYS A 127 -21.26 6.03 -2.89
N GLY A 128 -21.95 5.06 -2.30
CA GLY A 128 -21.68 3.62 -2.50
C GLY A 128 -20.40 3.15 -1.80
N GLU A 129 -20.14 1.85 -1.83
CA GLU A 129 -18.90 1.25 -1.35
C GLU A 129 -17.84 1.22 -2.48
N ALA A 130 -16.58 1.51 -2.18
CA ALA A 130 -15.49 1.44 -3.14
C ALA A 130 -15.22 0.00 -3.57
N LYS A 131 -15.08 -0.21 -4.89
CA LYS A 131 -14.85 -1.53 -5.51
C LYS A 131 -13.54 -1.61 -6.27
N GLN A 132 -13.03 -0.49 -6.76
CA GLN A 132 -11.79 -0.45 -7.53
C GLN A 132 -11.13 0.91 -7.38
N VAL A 133 -9.79 0.91 -7.38
CA VAL A 133 -8.99 2.12 -7.54
C VAL A 133 -7.91 1.88 -8.59
N GLU A 134 -7.63 2.88 -9.41
CA GLU A 134 -6.57 2.85 -10.42
C GLU A 134 -5.88 4.22 -10.52
N VAL A 135 -4.60 4.23 -10.88
CA VAL A 135 -3.85 5.46 -11.18
C VAL A 135 -4.19 5.90 -12.61
N ILE A 136 -4.47 7.19 -12.82
CA ILE A 136 -4.85 7.77 -14.12
C ILE A 136 -4.01 8.98 -14.49
#